data_AF-A0A3R7WC73-F1
#
_entry.id   AF-A0A3R7WC73-F1
#
_cell.length_a   1.000
_cell.length_b   1.000
_cell.length_c   1.000
_cell.angle_alpha   90.00
_cell.angle_beta   90.00
_cell.angle_gamma   90.00
#
_symmetry.space_group_name_H-M   'P 1'
#
loop_
_entity.id
_entity.type
_entity.pdbx_description
1 polymer ?
#
loop_
_entity_poly.entity_id
_entity_poly.type
_entity_poly.pdbx_seq_one_letter_code
_entity_poly.pdbx_strand_id
1 'polypeptide(L)'
;MNIEGRVDLLKYKIISDDFLKGRGLGNEIPFWIFDYPPEDELFIRDSLSRIKGQLSKNTIGFIDIDLYELCLDIINKKISFERIIEFE
;
A
#
# COMPACT_ATOMS: atom_id res chain seq x y z
N MET A 1 -17.84 -11.32 3.07
CA MET A 1 -17.79 -9.85 2.91
C MET A 1 -17.17 -9.57 1.56
N ASN A 2 -17.78 -8.72 0.73
CA ASN A 2 -17.23 -8.36 -0.59
C ASN A 2 -16.04 -7.39 -0.44
N ILE A 3 -15.31 -7.16 -1.52
CA ILE A 3 -14.12 -6.29 -1.50
C ILE A 3 -14.46 -4.85 -1.10
N GLU A 4 -15.60 -4.34 -1.55
CA GLU A 4 -16.10 -3.00 -1.22
C GLU A 4 -16.25 -2.82 0.29
N GLY A 5 -16.92 -3.75 0.97
CA GLY A 5 -17.08 -3.69 2.42
C GLY A 5 -15.74 -3.78 3.17
N ARG A 6 -14.78 -4.56 2.67
CA ARG A 6 -13.43 -4.65 3.26
C ARG A 6 -12.68 -3.32 3.13
N VAL A 7 -12.74 -2.68 1.96
CA VAL A 7 -12.12 -1.37 1.70
C VAL A 7 -12.77 -0.27 2.55
N ASP A 8 -14.10 -0.32 2.72
CA ASP A 8 -14.79 0.64 3.59
C ASP A 8 -14.36 0.51 5.05
N LEU A 9 -14.21 -0.71 5.56
CA LEU A 9 -13.66 -0.93 6.90
C LEU A 9 -12.20 -0.45 7.01
N LEU A 10 -11.40 -0.63 5.96
CA LEU A 10 -10.00 -0.20 5.93
C LEU A 10 -9.88 1.31 6.16
N LYS A 11 -10.74 2.12 5.53
CA LYS A 11 -10.75 3.61 5.67
C LYS A 11 -10.82 4.05 7.13
N TYR A 12 -11.64 3.39 7.94
CA TYR A 12 -11.78 3.71 9.37
C TYR A 12 -10.68 3.07 10.21
N LYS A 13 -10.21 1.87 9.84
CA LYS A 13 -9.21 1.14 10.62
C LYS A 13 -7.85 1.83 10.60
N ILE A 14 -7.38 2.30 9.45
CA ILE A 14 -6.04 2.89 9.30
C ILE A 14 -5.87 4.23 10.03
N ILE A 15 -6.98 4.93 10.31
CA ILE A 15 -6.97 6.19 11.09
C ILE A 15 -7.24 5.96 12.57
N SER A 16 -7.50 4.71 12.98
CA SER A 16 -7.80 4.39 14.37
C SER A 16 -6.55 4.47 15.23
N ASP A 17 -6.74 4.92 16.48
CA ASP A 17 -5.68 5.02 17.48
C ASP A 17 -4.94 3.70 17.70
N ASP A 18 -5.65 2.56 17.65
CA ASP A 18 -5.06 1.24 17.80
C ASP A 18 -4.10 0.88 16.66
N PHE A 19 -4.46 1.25 15.43
CA PHE A 19 -3.64 1.01 14.26
C PHE A 19 -2.40 1.90 14.28
N LEU A 20 -2.58 3.21 14.50
CA LEU A 20 -1.49 4.18 14.51
C LEU A 20 -0.48 3.95 15.65
N LYS A 21 -0.94 3.45 16.80
CA LYS A 21 -0.07 3.12 17.95
C LYS A 21 0.44 1.67 17.93
N GLY A 22 0.06 0.87 16.93
CA GLY A 22 0.46 -0.54 16.85
C GLY A 22 0.06 -1.37 18.07
N ARG A 23 -1.10 -1.08 18.69
CA ARG A 23 -1.51 -1.77 19.93
C ARG A 23 -1.91 -3.21 19.62
N GLY A 24 -1.48 -4.14 20.49
CA GLY A 24 -1.89 -5.56 20.45
C GLY A 24 -0.91 -6.52 19.79
N LEU A 25 0.29 -6.07 19.42
CA LEU A 25 1.28 -6.87 18.68
C LEU A 25 2.28 -7.62 19.56
N GLY A 26 2.11 -7.66 20.88
CA GLY A 26 2.93 -8.52 21.74
C GLY A 26 4.45 -8.34 21.57
N ASN A 27 4.90 -7.10 21.33
CA ASN A 27 6.30 -6.72 21.06
C ASN A 27 6.83 -7.00 19.63
N GLU A 28 5.95 -7.29 18.66
CA GLU A 28 6.31 -7.42 17.23
C GLU A 28 6.28 -6.09 16.48
N ILE A 29 6.92 -6.07 15.31
CA ILE A 29 6.92 -4.93 14.40
C ILE A 29 5.50 -4.78 13.81
N PRO A 30 4.88 -3.59 13.90
CA PRO A 30 3.58 -3.33 13.28
C PRO A 30 3.64 -3.41 11.76
N PHE A 31 3.14 -4.51 11.21
CA PHE A 31 2.92 -4.69 9.77
C PHE A 31 1.53 -5.26 9.50
N TRP A 32 0.91 -4.81 8.42
CA TRP A 32 -0.42 -5.27 8.00
C TRP A 32 -0.45 -5.49 6.50
N ILE A 33 -1.14 -6.53 6.07
CA ILE A 33 -1.34 -6.87 4.66
C ILE A 33 -2.83 -6.77 4.36
N PHE A 34 -3.18 -6.08 3.30
CA PHE A 34 -4.53 -6.07 2.74
C PHE A 34 -4.50 -6.83 1.42
N ASP A 35 -4.92 -8.09 1.47
CA ASP A 35 -4.96 -8.99 0.32
C ASP A 35 -6.28 -8.86 -0.45
N TYR A 36 -6.23 -9.04 -1.76
CA TYR A 36 -7.42 -9.03 -2.62
C TYR A 36 -7.21 -9.87 -3.89
N PRO A 37 -8.28 -10.41 -4.48
CA PRO A 37 -8.21 -11.12 -5.76
C PRO A 37 -7.74 -10.20 -6.91
N PRO A 38 -6.90 -10.67 -7.84
CA PRO A 38 -6.37 -9.83 -8.93
C PRO A 38 -7.44 -9.15 -9.80
N GLU A 39 -8.61 -9.78 -9.96
CA GLU A 39 -9.75 -9.23 -10.70
C GLU A 39 -10.27 -7.90 -10.12
N ASP A 40 -10.04 -7.64 -8.83
CA ASP A 40 -10.47 -6.42 -8.13
C ASP A 40 -9.44 -5.27 -8.26
N GLU A 41 -8.31 -5.47 -8.96
CA GLU A 41 -7.18 -4.52 -9.02
C GLU A 41 -7.60 -3.10 -9.41
N LEU A 42 -8.44 -2.97 -10.44
CA LEU A 42 -8.90 -1.65 -10.91
C LEU A 42 -9.72 -0.93 -9.82
N PHE A 43 -10.54 -1.67 -9.09
CA PHE A 43 -11.34 -1.13 -7.99
C PHE A 43 -10.46 -0.71 -6.81
N ILE A 44 -9.47 -1.54 -6.45
CA ILE A 44 -8.53 -1.23 -5.36
C ILE A 44 -7.70 0.00 -5.69
N ARG A 45 -7.21 0.12 -6.93
CA ARG A 45 -6.43 1.28 -7.37
C ARG A 45 -7.20 2.60 -7.27
N ASP A 46 -8.47 2.62 -7.69
CA ASP A 46 -9.33 3.80 -7.50
C ASP A 46 -9.56 4.09 -6.02
N SER A 47 -9.84 3.04 -5.24
CA SER A 47 -10.10 3.15 -3.81
C SER A 47 -8.90 3.71 -3.03
N LEU A 48 -7.67 3.29 -3.36
CA LEU A 48 -6.43 3.80 -2.75
C LEU A 48 -6.26 5.29 -2.98
N SER A 49 -6.60 5.80 -4.16
CA SER A 49 -6.53 7.24 -4.46
C SER A 49 -7.44 8.05 -3.53
N ARG A 50 -8.65 7.53 -3.25
CA ARG A 50 -9.59 8.14 -2.30
C ARG A 50 -9.10 8.07 -0.86
N ILE A 51 -8.56 6.92 -0.45
CA ILE A 51 -7.98 6.72 0.89
C ILE A 51 -6.84 7.71 1.14
N LYS A 52 -5.90 7.83 0.20
CA LYS A 52 -4.79 8.80 0.28
C LYS A 52 -5.32 10.22 0.45
N GLY A 53 -6.33 10.61 -0.34
CA GLY A 53 -6.99 11.92 -0.20
C GLY A 53 -7.64 12.15 1.16
N GLN A 54 -8.18 11.10 1.80
CA GLN A 54 -8.74 11.19 3.15
C GLN A 54 -7.63 11.30 4.21
N LEU A 55 -6.55 10.52 4.10
CA LEU A 55 -5.42 10.55 5.03
C LEU A 55 -4.76 11.93 5.07
N SER A 56 -4.54 12.54 3.90
CA SER A 56 -3.97 13.90 3.80
C SER A 56 -4.82 14.96 4.52
N LYS A 57 -6.13 14.78 4.61
CA LYS A 57 -7.03 15.71 5.32
C LYS A 57 -6.99 15.56 6.84
N ASN A 58 -6.66 14.37 7.33
CA ASN A 58 -6.70 14.04 8.77
C ASN A 58 -5.40 14.38 9.52
N THR A 59 -4.49 15.19 8.94
CA THR A 59 -3.17 15.52 9.52
C THR A 59 -2.28 14.30 9.81
N ILE A 60 -2.61 13.14 9.22
CA ILE A 60 -1.80 11.93 9.32
C ILE A 60 -0.71 12.01 8.25
N GLY A 61 0.56 12.06 8.69
CA GLY A 61 1.68 11.92 7.78
C GLY A 61 1.80 10.47 7.31
N PHE A 62 1.82 10.26 5.99
CA PHE A 62 2.04 8.94 5.40
C PHE A 62 3.00 9.05 4.21
N ILE A 63 3.67 7.93 3.91
CA ILE A 63 4.47 7.75 2.71
C ILE A 63 3.82 6.63 1.92
N ASP A 64 3.61 6.87 0.64
CA ASP A 64 3.12 5.90 -0.32
C ASP A 64 4.30 5.33 -1.10
N ILE A 65 4.44 4.01 -1.08
CA ILE A 65 5.53 3.30 -1.76
C ILE A 65 4.90 2.27 -2.68
N ASP A 66 5.06 2.47 -3.98
CA ASP A 66 4.78 1.44 -4.97
C ASP A 66 5.99 0.49 -5.04
N LEU A 67 5.77 -0.78 -4.70
CA LEU A 67 6.84 -1.77 -4.65
C LEU A 67 7.40 -2.09 -6.04
N TYR A 68 6.59 -2.01 -7.09
CA TYR A 68 7.04 -2.27 -8.45
C TYR A 68 7.97 -1.14 -8.92
N GLU A 69 7.56 0.12 -8.73
CA GLU A 69 8.40 1.28 -9.02
C GLU A 69 9.70 1.26 -8.20
N LEU A 70 9.62 0.91 -6.92
CA LEU A 70 10.81 0.76 -6.08
C LEU A 70 11.77 -0.32 -6.62
N CYS A 71 11.24 -1.45 -7.09
CA CYS A 71 12.05 -2.49 -7.72
C CYS A 71 12.75 -1.97 -8.98
N LEU A 72 12.01 -1.29 -9.86
CA LEU A 72 12.55 -0.69 -11.09
C LEU A 72 13.63 0.33 -10.78
N ASP A 73 13.41 1.20 -9.78
CA ASP A 73 14.40 2.18 -9.33
C ASP A 73 15.69 1.54 -8.83
N ILE A 74 15.60 0.42 -8.08
CA ILE A 74 16.76 -0.32 -7.60
C ILE A 74 17.52 -0.95 -8.77
N ILE A 75 16.81 -1.50 -9.75
CA ILE A 75 17.39 -2.13 -10.93
C ILE A 75 18.10 -1.08 -11.78
N ASN A 76 17.43 0.03 -12.12
CA ASN A 76 17.98 1.12 -12.94
C ASN A 76 19.23 1.77 -12.34
N LYS A 77 19.34 1.80 -11.00
CA LYS A 77 20.55 2.28 -10.30
C LYS A 77 21.76 1.34 -10.42
N LYS A 78 21.53 0.06 -10.74
CA LYS A 78 22.56 -0.99 -10.74
C LYS A 78 22.88 -1.53 -12.12
N ILE A 79 21.92 -1.51 -13.03
CA ILE A 79 21.97 -2.14 -14.35
C ILE A 79 21.42 -1.13 -15.35
N SER A 80 22.15 -0.92 -16.46
CA SER A 80 21.65 -0.06 -17.52
C SER A 80 20.53 -0.74 -18.29
N PHE A 81 19.59 0.04 -18.82
CA PHE A 81 18.43 -0.47 -19.55
C PHE A 81 18.83 -1.37 -20.74
N GLU A 82 19.95 -1.06 -21.39
CA GLU A 82 20.50 -1.85 -22.49
C GLU A 82 20.86 -3.28 -22.05
N ARG A 83 21.46 -3.43 -20.86
CA ARG A 83 21.80 -4.76 -20.32
C ARG A 83 20.56 -5.54 -19.92
N ILE A 84 19.47 -4.88 -19.53
CA ILE A 84 18.21 -5.56 -19.19
C ILE A 84 17.60 -6.19 -20.44
N ILE A 85 17.58 -5.45 -21.55
CA ILE A 85 17.06 -5.95 -22.84
C ILE A 85 17.86 -7.17 -23.33
N GLU A 86 19.16 -7.24 -23.08
CA GLU A 86 19.98 -8.40 -23.45
C GLU A 86 19.60 -9.70 -22.72
N PHE A 87 18.85 -9.63 -21.61
CA PHE A 87 18.40 -10.79 -20.84
C PHE A 87 16.99 -11.29 -21.22
N GLU A 88 16.22 -10.55 -22.02
CA GLU A 88 14.93 -11.00 -22.61
C GLU A 88 15.15 -11.78 -23.91
#